data_AF-A0A1I1R3G7-F1
#
_entry.id   AF-A0A1I1R3G7-F1
#
_cell.length_a   1.000
_cell.length_b   1.000
_cell.length_c   1.000
_cell.angle_alpha   90.00
_cell.angle_beta   90.00
_cell.angle_gamma   90.00
#
_symmetry.space_group_name_H-M   'P 1'
#
loop_
_entity.id
_entity.type
_entity.pdbx_description
1 polymer ?
#
loop_
_entity_poly.entity_id
_entity_poly.type
_entity_poly.pdbx_seq_one_letter_code
_entity_poly.pdbx_strand_id
1 'polypeptide(L)'
;MSEKLKIKLSIANRVYPLTIDASQEEGLRKAAKNIEVMIKQFEQSYSVRDKQDVLAMCALQFASQVEQKSIDKATVSEHVEEKLNALNDVLQSHI
;
A
#
# COMPACT_ATOMS: atom_id res chain seq x y z
N MET A 1 -14.00 -23.51 -4.59
CA MET A 1 -12.80 -23.57 -5.44
C MET A 1 -12.58 -22.18 -5.98
N SER A 2 -11.44 -21.55 -5.71
CA SER A 2 -11.15 -20.20 -6.20
C SER A 2 -11.00 -20.23 -7.72
N GLU A 3 -11.94 -19.61 -8.44
CA GLU A 3 -11.85 -19.50 -9.89
C GLU A 3 -10.68 -18.58 -10.25
N LYS A 4 -9.71 -19.14 -10.97
CA LYS A 4 -8.54 -18.41 -11.45
C LYS A 4 -8.88 -17.74 -12.77
N LEU A 5 -8.73 -16.43 -12.83
CA LEU A 5 -8.93 -15.60 -14.00
C LEU A 5 -7.58 -15.26 -14.64
N LYS A 6 -7.53 -15.31 -15.98
CA LYS A 6 -6.41 -14.78 -16.76
C LYS A 6 -6.71 -13.34 -17.13
N ILE A 7 -5.97 -12.41 -16.56
CA ILE A 7 -6.11 -10.97 -16.84
C ILE A 7 -4.87 -10.45 -17.56
N LYS A 8 -5.02 -9.32 -18.26
CA LYS A 8 -3.91 -8.55 -18.84
C LYS A 8 -3.87 -7.19 -18.14
N LEU A 9 -2.80 -6.93 -17.40
CA LEU A 9 -2.61 -5.68 -16.66
C LEU A 9 -1.63 -4.79 -17.42
N SER A 10 -1.96 -3.51 -17.60
CA SER A 10 -1.08 -2.54 -18.27
C SER A 10 -0.41 -1.66 -17.22
N ILE A 11 0.91 -1.56 -17.25
CA ILE A 11 1.72 -0.68 -16.39
C ILE A 11 2.84 -0.08 -17.23
N ALA A 12 2.98 1.26 -17.24
CA ALA A 12 4.08 1.97 -17.91
C ALA A 12 4.24 1.61 -19.41
N ASN A 13 3.13 1.48 -20.15
CA ASN A 13 3.08 1.02 -21.54
C ASN A 13 3.54 -0.43 -21.77
N ARG A 14 3.54 -1.27 -20.73
CA ARG A 14 3.82 -2.72 -20.83
C ARG A 14 2.61 -3.52 -20.36
N VAL A 15 2.27 -4.56 -21.11
CA VAL A 15 1.16 -5.47 -20.79
C VAL A 15 1.71 -6.73 -20.15
N TYR A 16 1.27 -7.02 -18.93
CA TYR A 16 1.63 -8.19 -18.16
C TYR A 16 0.44 -9.15 -18.09
N PRO A 17 0.52 -10.33 -18.73
CA PRO A 17 -0.48 -11.38 -18.56
C PRO A 17 -0.29 -12.06 -17.20
N LEU A 18 -1.34 -12.09 -16.38
CA LEU A 18 -1.32 -12.64 -15.02
C LEU A 18 -2.48 -13.63 -14.85
N THR A 19 -2.27 -14.66 -14.06
CA THR A 19 -3.33 -15.58 -13.62
C THR A 19 -3.55 -15.37 -12.13
N ILE A 20 -4.72 -14.89 -11.73
CA ILE A 20 -5.03 -14.50 -10.35
C ILE A 20 -6.37 -15.08 -9.91
N ASP A 21 -6.63 -15.12 -8.61
CA ASP A 21 -7.95 -15.43 -8.09
C ASP A 21 -8.91 -14.25 -8.33
N ALA A 22 -10.18 -14.55 -8.63
CA ALA A 22 -11.19 -13.52 -8.90
C ALA A 22 -11.34 -12.48 -7.77
N SER A 23 -11.11 -12.87 -6.52
CA SER A 23 -11.14 -11.97 -5.37
C SER A 23 -10.04 -10.89 -5.37
N GLN A 24 -8.97 -11.09 -6.13
CA GLN A 24 -7.83 -10.17 -6.17
C GLN A 24 -7.85 -9.23 -7.38
N GLU A 25 -8.74 -9.44 -8.35
CA GLU A 25 -8.73 -8.66 -9.60
C GLU A 25 -8.90 -7.16 -9.35
N GLU A 26 -9.90 -6.79 -8.54
CA GLU A 26 -10.18 -5.38 -8.24
C GLU A 26 -8.96 -4.71 -7.60
N GLY A 27 -8.33 -5.38 -6.64
CA GLY A 27 -7.13 -4.91 -5.95
C GLY A 27 -5.96 -4.69 -6.91
N LEU A 28 -5.69 -5.65 -7.79
CA LEU A 28 -4.62 -5.53 -8.79
C LEU A 28 -4.88 -4.40 -9.79
N ARG A 29 -6.12 -4.25 -10.29
CA ARG A 29 -6.45 -3.17 -11.23
C ARG A 29 -6.31 -1.81 -10.59
N LYS A 30 -6.75 -1.65 -9.34
CA LYS A 30 -6.62 -0.39 -8.60
C LYS A 30 -5.14 -0.06 -8.33
N ALA A 31 -4.34 -1.06 -7.95
CA ALA A 31 -2.90 -0.89 -7.75
C ALA A 31 -2.19 -0.44 -9.04
N ALA A 32 -2.47 -1.08 -10.19
CA ALA A 32 -1.90 -0.69 -11.48
C ALA A 32 -2.24 0.76 -11.85
N LYS A 33 -3.50 1.18 -11.66
CA LYS A 33 -3.93 2.56 -11.92
C LYS A 33 -3.19 3.56 -11.03
N ASN A 34 -3.00 3.24 -9.76
CA ASN A 34 -2.27 4.09 -8.83
C ASN A 34 -0.79 4.22 -9.21
N ILE A 35 -0.15 3.11 -9.61
CA ILE A 35 1.23 3.13 -10.13
C ILE A 35 1.32 4.04 -11.35
N GLU A 36 0.38 3.95 -12.29
CA GLU A 36 0.40 4.77 -13.51
C GLU A 36 0.22 6.27 -13.24
N VAL A 37 -0.63 6.63 -12.28
CA VAL A 37 -0.77 8.03 -11.83
C VAL A 37 0.56 8.52 -11.23
N MET A 38 1.20 7.71 -10.40
CA MET A 38 2.45 8.06 -9.73
C MET A 38 3.61 8.20 -10.72
N ILE A 39 3.70 7.32 -11.71
CA ILE A 39 4.66 7.43 -12.82
C ILE A 39 4.49 8.78 -13.54
N LYS A 40 3.25 9.15 -13.89
CA LYS A 40 2.97 10.44 -14.55
C LYS A 40 3.39 11.64 -13.70
N GLN A 41 3.18 11.58 -12.38
CA GLN A 41 3.61 12.63 -11.46
C GLN A 41 5.14 12.75 -11.43
N PHE A 42 5.86 11.64 -11.39
CA PHE A 42 7.32 11.64 -11.41
C PHE A 42 7.89 12.09 -12.76
N GLU A 43 7.31 11.65 -13.88
CA GLU A 43 7.69 12.11 -15.23
C GLU A 43 7.47 13.62 -15.43
N GLN A 44 6.43 14.19 -14.78
CA GLN A 44 6.18 15.64 -14.80
C GLN A 44 7.12 16.42 -13.87
N SER A 45 7.40 15.87 -12.68
CA SER A 45 8.13 16.59 -11.61
C SER A 45 9.64 16.49 -11.77
N TYR A 46 10.12 15.39 -12.34
CA TYR A 46 11.53 15.12 -12.55
C TYR A 46 11.67 14.79 -14.03
N SER A 47 12.59 15.43 -14.75
CA SER A 47 12.86 15.12 -16.17
C SER A 47 13.53 13.76 -16.36
N VAL A 48 13.10 12.75 -15.61
CA VAL A 48 13.58 11.38 -15.61
C VAL A 48 13.14 10.75 -16.93
N ARG A 49 14.13 10.47 -17.76
CA ARG A 49 13.91 9.90 -19.09
C ARG A 49 13.84 8.37 -19.07
N ASP A 50 14.32 7.73 -18.00
CA ASP A 50 14.31 6.28 -17.88
C ASP A 50 13.09 5.79 -17.09
N LYS A 51 12.24 5.00 -17.75
CA LYS A 51 11.05 4.40 -17.15
C LYS A 51 11.38 3.39 -16.05
N GLN A 52 12.58 2.81 -16.07
CA GLN A 52 13.02 1.88 -15.02
C GLN A 52 13.29 2.62 -13.71
N ASP A 53 13.92 3.78 -13.78
CA ASP A 53 14.20 4.62 -12.60
C ASP A 53 12.91 5.15 -11.99
N VAL A 54 11.94 5.58 -12.82
CA VAL A 54 10.63 6.02 -12.31
C VAL A 54 9.90 4.87 -11.61
N LEU A 55 9.99 3.64 -12.12
CA LEU A 55 9.41 2.47 -11.46
C LEU A 55 10.10 2.16 -10.13
N ALA A 56 11.42 2.31 -10.03
CA ALA A 56 12.16 2.15 -8.79
C ALA A 56 11.75 3.22 -7.75
N MET A 57 11.55 4.47 -8.18
CA MET A 57 11.03 5.55 -7.32
C MET A 57 9.62 5.24 -6.81
N CYS A 58 8.73 4.74 -7.68
CA CYS A 58 7.40 4.28 -7.26
C CYS A 58 7.49 3.15 -6.24
N ALA A 59 8.36 2.16 -6.45
CA ALA A 59 8.55 1.05 -5.52
C ALA A 59 9.03 1.53 -4.14
N LEU A 60 10.00 2.45 -4.10
CA LEU A 60 10.47 3.06 -2.86
C LEU A 60 9.35 3.82 -2.14
N GLN A 61 8.57 4.62 -2.87
CA GLN A 61 7.46 5.38 -2.30
C GLN A 61 6.40 4.46 -1.68
N PHE A 62 6.04 3.37 -2.38
CA PHE A 62 5.08 2.40 -1.84
C PHE A 62 5.64 1.65 -0.63
N ALA A 63 6.90 1.22 -0.68
CA ALA A 63 7.56 0.56 0.46
C ALA A 63 7.60 1.50 1.68
N SER A 64 8.02 2.75 1.49
CA SER A 64 8.04 3.76 2.56
C SER A 64 6.65 4.01 3.15
N GLN A 65 5.58 4.05 2.34
CA GLN A 65 4.22 4.18 2.86
C GLN A 65 3.77 2.97 3.69
N VAL A 66 4.20 1.76 3.33
CA VAL A 66 3.87 0.55 4.08
C VAL A 66 4.60 0.53 5.41
N GLU A 67 5.90 0.85 5.40
CA GLU A 67 6.70 0.96 6.63
C GLU A 67 6.21 2.10 7.53
N GLN A 68 5.84 3.25 6.97
CA GLN A 68 5.28 4.34 7.78
C GLN A 68 3.97 3.91 8.45
N LYS A 69 3.09 3.18 7.73
CA LYS A 69 1.85 2.65 8.31
C LYS A 69 2.08 1.58 9.37
N SER A 70 3.15 0.78 9.29
CA SER A 70 3.48 -0.21 10.33
C SER A 70 3.93 0.50 11.61
N ILE A 71 4.77 1.54 11.47
CA ILE A 71 5.18 2.42 12.57
C ILE A 71 3.96 3.09 13.20
N ASP A 72 3.09 3.73 12.41
CA ASP A 72 1.91 4.43 12.93
C ASP A 72 0.97 3.48 13.68
N LYS A 73 0.80 2.24 13.21
CA LYS A 73 -0.01 1.22 13.89
C LYS A 73 0.58 0.79 15.23
N ALA A 74 1.89 0.63 15.31
CA ALA A 74 2.56 0.30 16.57
C ALA A 74 2.33 1.41 17.60
N THR A 75 2.51 2.67 17.20
CA THR A 75 2.24 3.85 18.05
C THR A 75 0.79 3.91 18.52
N VAL A 76 -0.17 3.63 17.63
CA VAL A 76 -1.60 3.60 18.01
C VAL A 76 -1.88 2.48 19.01
N SER A 77 -1.27 1.31 18.85
CA SER A 77 -1.46 0.18 19.77
C SER A 77 -0.93 0.51 21.17
N GLU A 78 0.28 1.06 21.27
CA GLU A 78 0.86 1.50 22.55
C GLU A 78 -0.04 2.53 23.24
N HIS A 79 -0.52 3.53 22.50
CA HIS A 79 -1.38 4.57 23.06
C HIS A 79 -2.75 4.02 23.54
N VAL A 80 -3.28 3.00 22.87
CA VAL A 80 -4.52 2.33 23.28
C VAL A 80 -4.29 1.49 24.54
N GLU A 81 -3.16 0.79 24.65
CA GLU A 81 -2.78 0.05 25.86
C GLU A 81 -2.60 0.98 27.06
N GLU A 82 -1.91 2.11 26.90
CA GLU A 82 -1.75 3.12 27.96
C GLU A 82 -3.11 3.63 28.47
N LYS A 83 -4.04 3.93 27.55
CA LYS A 83 -5.38 4.40 27.92
C LYS A 83 -6.20 3.32 28.62
N LEU A 84 -6.08 2.06 28.20
CA LEU A 84 -6.75 0.93 28.83
C LEU A 84 -6.22 0.68 30.24
N ASN A 85 -4.90 0.75 30.44
CA ASN A 85 -4.28 0.62 31.75
C ASN A 85 -4.69 1.76 32.68
N ALA A 86 -4.67 3.01 32.20
CA ALA A 86 -5.13 4.16 32.98
C ALA A 86 -6.61 4.03 33.39
N LEU A 87 -7.48 3.53 32.51
CA LEU A 87 -8.88 3.24 32.83
C LEU A 87 -9.00 2.12 33.88
N ASN A 88 -8.19 1.07 33.77
CA ASN A 88 -8.17 -0.03 34.73
C ASN A 88 -7.71 0.43 36.12
N ASP A 89 -6.70 1.30 36.19
CA ASP A 89 -6.20 1.87 37.45
C ASP A 89 -7.26 2.76 38.13
N VAL A 90 -7.98 3.57 37.35
CA VAL A 90 -9.11 4.37 37.86
C VAL A 90 -10.21 3.48 38.41
N LEU A 91 -10.55 2.39 37.73
CA LEU A 91 -11.55 1.44 38.22
C LEU A 91 -11.10 0.72 39.49
N GLN A 92 -9.82 0.31 39.58
CA GLN A 92 -9.26 -0.28 40.79
C GLN A 92 -9.25 0.70 41.97
N SER A 93 -9.04 2.00 41.72
CA SER A 93 -9.10 3.03 42.76
C SER A 93 -10.50 3.29 43.32
N HIS A 94 -11.54 2.83 42.63
CA HIS A 94 -12.95 2.97 43.02
C HIS A 94 -13.56 1.69 43.61
N ILE A 95 -12.76 0.67 43.86
CA ILE A 95 -13.08 -0.55 44.63
C ILE A 95 -12.35 -0.49 45.97
#